data_AF-Q95L82-F1
#
_entry.id   AF-Q95L82-F1
#
_cell.length_a   1.000
_cell.length_b   1.000
_cell.length_c   1.000
_cell.angle_alpha   90.00
_cell.angle_beta   90.00
_cell.angle_gamma   90.00
#
_symmetry.space_group_name_H-M   'P 1'
#
loop_
_entity.id
_entity.type
_entity.pdbx_description
1 polymer ?
#
loop_
_entity_poly.entity_id
_entity_poly.type
_entity_poly.pdbx_seq_one_letter_code
_entity_poly.pdbx_strand_id
1 'polypeptide(L)' 'ACFLGLLAFTSACYFQNCPRGGKRAMSDLELRQCLPCGPGGKGRCFGPSICCGDELGCFVGTAEALRCQEENYL' A
#
# COMPACT_ATOMS: atom_id res chain seq x y z
N ALA A 1 -0.69 -43.05 13.55
CA ALA A 1 -1.33 -41.87 14.17
C ALA A 1 -0.24 -41.05 14.86
N CYS A 2 0.24 -39.93 14.29
CA CYS A 2 1.12 -39.02 15.04
C CYS A 2 1.39 -37.64 14.39
N PHE A 3 0.46 -37.08 13.60
CA PHE A 3 0.56 -35.67 13.16
C PHE A 3 -0.35 -34.72 13.97
N LEU A 4 -1.31 -35.26 14.72
CA LEU A 4 -2.23 -34.49 15.55
C LEU A 4 -1.62 -34.00 16.89
N GLY A 5 -0.46 -34.53 17.29
CA GLY A 5 0.20 -34.17 18.55
C GLY A 5 0.90 -32.79 18.56
N LEU A 6 1.14 -32.20 17.39
CA LEU A 6 1.79 -30.89 17.26
C LEU A 6 0.87 -29.71 17.58
N LEU A 7 -0.46 -29.92 17.59
CA LEU A 7 -1.45 -28.90 17.93
C LEU A 7 -1.51 -28.58 19.44
N ALA A 8 -0.99 -29.47 20.28
CA ALA A 8 -1.06 -29.33 21.74
C ALA A 8 -0.05 -28.31 22.31
N PHE A 9 0.93 -27.85 21.52
CA PHE A 9 1.97 -26.92 21.96
C PHE A 9 1.71 -25.45 21.60
N THR A 10 0.64 -25.16 20.83
CA THR A 10 0.34 -23.77 20.45
C THR A 10 -0.61 -23.14 21.47
N SER A 11 -0.08 -22.49 22.50
CA SER A 11 -0.84 -21.56 23.34
C SER A 11 -1.04 -20.24 22.59
N ALA A 12 -1.90 -20.25 21.57
CA ALA A 12 -2.34 -19.01 20.94
C ALA A 12 -3.35 -18.33 21.87
N CYS A 13 -2.93 -17.28 22.58
CA CYS A 13 -3.88 -16.37 23.23
C CYS A 13 -4.74 -15.70 22.14
N TYR A 14 -5.98 -16.17 21.99
CA TYR A 14 -6.96 -15.54 21.09
C TYR A 14 -7.45 -14.24 21.72
N PHE A 15 -6.75 -13.14 21.41
CA PHE A 15 -7.06 -11.81 21.91
C PHE A 15 -8.30 -11.27 21.20
N GLN A 16 -9.47 -11.33 21.86
CA GLN A 16 -10.75 -10.88 21.28
C GLN A 16 -10.92 -9.35 21.29
N ASN A 17 -10.16 -8.64 22.13
CA ASN A 17 -10.18 -7.18 22.25
C ASN A 17 -8.82 -6.62 21.86
N CYS A 18 -8.41 -6.80 20.60
CA CYS A 18 -7.18 -6.19 20.11
C CYS A 18 -7.33 -4.66 20.21
N PRO A 19 -6.54 -3.96 21.05
CA PRO A 19 -6.65 -2.52 21.16
C PRO A 19 -6.39 -1.87 19.80
N ARG A 20 -7.17 -0.85 19.46
CA ARG A 20 -6.99 -0.11 18.20
C ARG A 20 -5.62 0.57 18.23
N GLY A 21 -4.67 0.07 17.43
CA GLY A 21 -3.30 0.59 17.36
C GLY A 21 -2.22 -0.47 17.59
N GLY A 22 -1.71 -1.07 16.52
CA GLY A 22 -0.54 -1.96 16.50
C GLY A 22 0.24 -1.79 15.19
N LYS A 23 1.30 -2.57 14.95
CA LYS A 23 2.14 -2.47 13.72
C LYS A 23 1.35 -2.62 12.39
N ARG A 24 0.13 -3.16 12.47
CA ARG A 24 -0.81 -3.36 11.36
C ARG A 24 -2.07 -2.48 11.46
N ALA A 25 -2.18 -1.66 12.49
CA ALA A 25 -3.22 -0.65 12.53
C ALA A 25 -2.81 0.44 11.55
N MET A 26 -3.39 0.37 10.36
CA MET A 26 -3.37 1.50 9.44
C MET A 26 -4.07 2.62 10.19
N SER A 27 -3.34 3.69 10.50
CA SER A 27 -3.97 4.90 11.01
C SER A 27 -5.04 5.29 10.02
N ASP A 28 -6.23 5.57 10.51
CA ASP A 28 -7.37 6.16 9.81
C ASP A 28 -7.07 7.62 9.41
N LEU A 29 -5.81 7.87 9.02
CA LEU A 29 -5.41 9.06 8.31
C LEU A 29 -6.07 8.90 6.95
N GLU A 30 -7.04 9.76 6.62
CA GLU A 30 -7.74 9.72 5.34
C GLU A 30 -6.76 9.40 4.21
N LEU A 31 -6.88 8.21 3.64
CA LEU A 31 -5.91 7.69 2.70
C LEU A 31 -6.10 8.49 1.40
N ARG A 32 -5.39 9.61 1.28
CA ARG A 32 -5.47 10.47 0.10
C ARG A 32 -5.04 9.68 -1.12
N GLN A 33 -5.70 9.89 -2.24
CA GLN A 33 -5.18 9.41 -3.51
C GLN A 33 -3.90 10.17 -3.83
N CYS A 34 -2.88 9.45 -4.31
CA CYS A 34 -1.63 10.04 -4.81
C CYS A 34 -1.92 11.01 -5.97
N LEU A 35 -0.99 11.93 -6.21
CA LEU A 35 -1.06 12.97 -7.23
C LEU A 35 -1.39 12.38 -8.62
N PRO A 36 -2.21 13.08 -9.43
CA PRO A 36 -2.45 12.69 -10.80
C PRO A 36 -1.22 12.97 -11.69
N CYS A 37 -0.99 12.12 -12.68
CA CYS A 37 0.18 12.18 -13.56
C CYS A 37 -0.16 11.70 -14.99
N GLY A 38 0.80 11.82 -15.91
CA GLY A 38 0.63 11.42 -17.31
C GLY A 38 -0.31 12.31 -18.14
N PRO A 39 -0.56 11.93 -19.41
CA PRO A 39 -1.34 12.73 -20.35
C PRO A 39 -2.74 13.06 -19.84
N GLY A 40 -3.04 14.36 -19.71
CA GLY A 40 -4.34 14.83 -19.20
C GLY A 40 -4.61 14.49 -17.72
N GLY A 41 -3.58 14.11 -16.95
CA GLY A 41 -3.73 13.75 -15.54
C GLY A 41 -4.56 12.49 -15.29
N LYS A 42 -4.69 11.62 -16.30
CA LYS A 42 -5.49 10.38 -16.23
C LYS A 42 -4.80 9.25 -15.46
N GLY A 43 -3.50 9.37 -15.18
CA GLY A 43 -2.76 8.43 -14.35
C GLY A 43 -2.64 8.89 -12.90
N ARG A 44 -2.08 8.01 -12.06
CA ARG A 44 -1.76 8.25 -10.65
C ARG A 44 -0.33 7.80 -10.35
N CYS A 45 0.30 8.48 -9.39
CA CYS A 45 1.63 8.13 -8.95
C CYS A 45 1.61 6.86 -8.09
N PHE A 46 2.44 5.88 -8.44
CA PHE A 46 2.66 4.65 -7.65
C PHE A 46 4.07 4.61 -7.02
N GLY A 47 4.87 5.64 -7.29
CA GLY A 47 6.19 5.85 -6.71
C GLY A 47 6.83 7.12 -7.30
N PRO A 48 8.01 7.54 -6.81
CA PRO A 48 8.64 8.81 -7.19
C PRO A 48 8.92 8.99 -8.68
N SER A 49 9.01 7.88 -9.42
CA SER A 49 9.29 7.83 -10.85
C SER A 49 8.35 6.86 -11.57
N ILE A 50 7.18 6.58 -11.01
CA ILE A 50 6.21 5.62 -11.55
C ILE A 50 4.82 6.27 -11.64
N CYS A 51 4.29 6.37 -12.85
CA CYS A 51 2.95 6.85 -13.13
C CYS A 51 2.15 5.78 -13.87
N CYS A 52 0.97 5.38 -13.37
CA CYS A 52 0.14 4.36 -14.01
C CYS A 52 -1.32 4.83 -14.14
N GLY A 53 -2.02 4.39 -15.19
CA GLY A 53 -3.46 4.59 -15.37
C GLY A 53 -4.07 3.52 -16.26
N ASP A 54 -5.34 3.18 -16.03
CA ASP A 54 -5.99 2.00 -16.64
C ASP A 54 -5.91 1.98 -18.18
N GLU A 55 -6.08 3.11 -18.85
CA GLU A 55 -5.96 3.22 -20.31
C GLU A 55 -4.58 3.67 -20.80
N LEU A 56 -3.69 4.08 -19.88
CA LEU A 56 -2.35 4.60 -20.21
C LEU A 56 -1.26 3.53 -20.08
N GLY A 57 -1.51 2.46 -19.30
CA GLY A 57 -0.46 1.56 -18.84
C GLY A 57 0.40 2.22 -17.75
N CYS A 58 1.70 1.91 -17.72
CA CYS A 58 2.63 2.45 -16.75
C CYS A 58 3.85 3.10 -17.42
N PHE A 59 4.21 4.27 -16.91
CA PHE A 59 5.37 5.07 -17.26
C PHE A 59 6.38 5.01 -16.11
N VAL A 60 7.57 4.50 -16.37
CA VAL A 60 8.62 4.29 -15.36
C VAL A 60 9.88 5.04 -15.78
N GLY A 61 10.27 6.04 -14.99
CA GLY A 61 11.46 6.86 -15.26
C GLY A 61 11.34 7.77 -16.49
N THR A 62 10.13 8.03 -16.97
CA THR A 62 9.85 8.92 -18.11
C THR A 62 9.32 10.28 -17.66
N ALA A 63 9.16 11.20 -18.61
CA ALA A 63 8.70 12.57 -18.33
C ALA A 63 7.31 12.61 -17.67
N GLU A 64 6.43 11.67 -18.01
CA GLU A 64 5.07 11.53 -17.49
C GLU A 64 5.02 11.29 -15.97
N ALA A 65 6.11 10.73 -15.42
CA ALA A 65 6.24 10.42 -14.00
C ALA A 65 7.04 11.47 -13.20
N LEU A 66 7.56 12.54 -13.83
CA LEU A 66 8.37 13.55 -13.13
C LEU A 66 7.61 14.22 -11.99
N ARG A 67 6.32 14.50 -12.18
CA ARG A 67 5.45 15.08 -11.15
C ARG A 67 5.35 14.19 -9.90
N CYS A 68 5.55 12.89 -10.04
CA CYS A 68 5.50 11.96 -8.91
C CYS A 68 6.64 12.16 -7.90
N GLN A 69 7.70 12.92 -8.23
CA GLN A 69 8.70 13.30 -7.24
C GLN A 69 8.15 14.25 -6.17
N GLU A 70 7.10 15.02 -6.47
CA GLU A 70 6.43 15.90 -5.51
C GLU A 70 5.83 15.12 -4.34
N GLU A 71 5.45 13.84 -4.55
CA GLU A 71 4.98 12.94 -3.48
C GLU A 71 6.03 12.72 -2.38
N ASN A 72 7.33 12.94 -2.62
CA ASN A 72 8.36 12.79 -1.58
C ASN A 72 8.33 13.90 -0.53
N TYR A 73 7.65 15.01 -0.81
CA TYR A 73 7.63 16.20 0.03
C TYR A 73 6.27 16.44 0.69
N LEU A 74 5.29 15.57 0.43
CA LEU A 74 3.93 15.59 0.99
C LEU A 74 3.79 14.58 2.13
#